data_AF-A0A5B0DEC4-F1
#
_entry.id   AF-A0A5B0DEC4-F1
#
_cell.length_a   1.000
_cell.length_b   1.000
_cell.length_c   1.000
_cell.angle_alpha   90.00
_cell.angle_beta   90.00
_cell.angle_gamma   90.00
#
_symmetry.space_group_name_H-M   'P 1'
#
loop_
_entity.id
_entity.type
_entity.pdbx_description
1 polymer ?
#
loop_
_entity_poly.entity_id
_entity_poly.type
_entity_poly.pdbx_seq_one_letter_code
_entity_poly.pdbx_strand_id
1 'polypeptide(L)' 'MGSKYIDIALILIMSYFAFTRFANGQIGFGIFFTVLTLLNILTLVMKVKKDNAAKNEIR' A
#
# COMPACT_ATOMS: atom_id res chain seq x y z
N MET A 1 -14.58 -1.00 8.66
CA MET A 1 -14.51 0.06 7.63
C MET A 1 -13.28 0.99 7.77
N GLY A 2 -12.80 1.31 8.98
CA GLY A 2 -11.64 2.22 9.15
C GLY A 2 -10.29 1.75 8.57
N SER A 3 -10.04 0.44 8.50
CA SER A 3 -8.72 -0.07 8.08
C SER A 3 -8.39 0.15 6.60
N LYS A 4 -9.37 0.15 5.67
CA LYS A 4 -9.08 0.37 4.23
C LYS A 4 -8.61 1.79 3.93
N TYR A 5 -9.15 2.78 4.63
CA TYR A 5 -8.75 4.18 4.48
C TYR A 5 -7.35 4.43 5.04
N ILE A 6 -7.00 3.75 6.14
CA ILE A 6 -5.66 3.78 6.73
C ILE A 6 -4.64 3.18 5.74
N ASP A 7 -4.94 2.02 5.16
CA ASP A 7 -4.07 1.37 4.18
C ASP A 7 -3.82 2.29 2.96
N ILE A 8 -4.85 2.98 2.46
CA ILE A 8 -4.75 3.93 1.33
C ILE A 8 -3.93 5.17 1.70
N ALA A 9 -4.18 5.76 2.87
CA ALA A 9 -3.42 6.92 3.35
C ALA A 9 -1.94 6.57 3.53
N LEU A 10 -1.65 5.38 4.04
CA LEU A 10 -0.30 4.88 4.25
C LEU A 10 0.44 4.67 2.92
N ILE A 11 -0.24 4.12 1.90
CA ILE A 11 0.30 3.98 0.54
C ILE A 11 0.65 5.35 -0.05
N LEU A 12 -0.22 6.35 0.08
CA LEU A 12 0.04 7.71 -0.42
C LEU A 12 1.25 8.36 0.26
N ILE A 13 1.32 8.28 1.59
CA ILE A 13 2.43 8.86 2.37
C ILE A 13 3.74 8.17 2.02
N MET A 14 3.77 6.83 1.97
CA MET A 14 4.98 6.08 1.64
C MET A 14 5.45 6.32 0.21
N SER A 15 4.53 6.43 -0.75
CA SER A 15 4.86 6.71 -2.16
C SER A 15 5.52 8.09 -2.30
N TYR A 16 4.96 9.09 -1.61
CA TYR A 16 5.55 10.43 -1.57
C TYR A 16 6.95 10.40 -0.92
N PHE A 17 7.09 9.72 0.22
CA PHE A 17 8.36 9.60 0.91
C PHE A 17 9.42 8.90 0.06
N ALA A 18 9.05 7.82 -0.63
CA ALA A 18 9.94 7.11 -1.55
C ALA A 18 10.44 8.03 -2.67
N PHE A 19 9.54 8.81 -3.27
CA PHE A 19 9.89 9.78 -4.31
C PHE A 19 10.84 10.86 -3.79
N THR A 20 10.54 11.46 -2.64
CA THR A 20 11.40 12.47 -2.02
C THR A 20 12.78 11.91 -1.66
N ARG A 21 12.88 10.65 -1.21
CA ARG A 21 14.16 10.01 -0.89
C ARG A 21 14.99 9.68 -2.14
N PHE A 22 14.33 9.31 -3.24
CA PHE A 22 14.98 9.20 -4.55
C PHE A 22 15.52 10.54 -5.04
N ALA A 23 14.73 11.61 -4.92
CA ALA A 23 15.14 12.96 -5.30
C ALA A 23 16.34 13.48 -4.46
N ASN A 24 16.41 13.08 -3.19
CA ASN A 24 17.51 13.45 -2.29
C ASN A 24 18.75 12.54 -2.40
N GLY A 25 18.83 11.68 -3.42
CA GLY A 25 20.00 10.81 -3.66
C GLY A 25 20.16 9.64 -2.66
N GLN A 26 19.20 9.43 -1.77
CA GLN A 26 19.21 8.32 -0.80
C GLN A 26 18.58 7.06 -1.40
N ILE A 27 19.24 6.52 -2.43
CA ILE A 27 18.70 5.43 -3.27
C ILE A 27 18.35 4.18 -2.45
N GLY A 28 19.16 3.81 -1.44
CA GLY A 28 18.88 2.64 -0.59
C GLY A 28 17.57 2.74 0.19
N PHE A 29 17.32 3.91 0.80
CA PHE A 29 16.04 4.16 1.49
C PHE A 29 14.88 4.31 0.49
N GLY A 30 15.13 4.91 -0.68
CA GLY A 30 14.14 4.99 -1.75
C GLY A 30 13.62 3.61 -2.16
N ILE A 31 14.52 2.67 -2.43
CA ILE A 31 14.15 1.28 -2.79
C ILE A 31 13.39 0.61 -1.65
N PHE A 32 13.86 0.77 -0.40
CA PHE A 32 13.20 0.19 0.77
C PHE A 32 11.74 0.66 0.91
N PHE A 33 11.49 1.97 0.81
CA PHE A 33 10.14 2.53 0.88
C PHE A 33 9.26 2.15 -0.32
N THR A 34 9.85 2.03 -1.51
CA THR A 34 9.14 1.54 -2.70
C THR A 34 8.65 0.10 -2.50
N VAL A 35 9.50 -0.80 -1.99
CA VAL A 35 9.12 -2.19 -1.71
C VAL A 35 8.05 -2.26 -0.62
N LEU A 36 8.18 -1.48 0.45
CA LEU A 36 7.17 -1.34 1.50
C LEU A 36 5.81 -0.86 0.97
N THR A 37 5.82 0.08 0.03
CA THR A 37 4.61 0.58 -0.62
C THR A 37 3.95 -0.53 -1.44
N LEU A 38 4.74 -1.28 -2.22
CA LEU A 38 4.27 -2.43 -3.00
C LEU A 38 3.62 -3.50 -2.13
N LEU A 39 4.22 -3.83 -0.98
CA LEU A 39 3.67 -4.80 -0.02
C LEU A 39 2.35 -4.32 0.59
N ASN A 40 2.23 -3.02 0.89
CA ASN A 40 0.96 -2.44 1.37
C ASN A 40 -0.14 -2.50 0.31
N ILE A 41 0.18 -2.19 -0.96
CA ILE A 41 -0.76 -2.31 -2.08
C ILE A 41 -1.22 -3.76 -2.22
N LEU A 42 -0.31 -4.73 -2.20
CA LEU A 42 -0.64 -6.16 -2.27
C LEU A 42 -1.57 -6.59 -1.14
N THR A 43 -1.29 -6.14 0.08
CA THR A 43 -2.11 -6.43 1.26
C THR A 43 -3.52 -5.87 1.09
N LEU A 44 -3.65 -4.63 0.61
CA LEU A 44 -4.93 -4.00 0.31
C LEU A 44 -5.69 -4.78 -0.77
N VAL A 45 -5.03 -5.17 -1.86
CA VAL A 45 -5.63 -5.96 -2.95
C VAL A 45 -6.14 -7.30 -2.45
N MET A 46 -5.34 -8.03 -1.66
CA MET A 46 -5.76 -9.30 -1.06
C MET A 46 -6.98 -9.13 -0.15
N LYS A 47 -6.99 -8.06 0.65
CA LYS A 47 -8.12 -7.74 1.54
C LYS A 47 -9.39 -7.42 0.75
N VAL A 48 -9.27 -6.64 -0.33
CA VAL A 48 -10.40 -6.34 -1.24
C VAL A 48 -10.90 -7.61 -1.94
N LYS A 49 -10.00 -8.48 -2.43
CA LYS A 49 -10.38 -9.76 -3.03
C LYS A 49 -11.11 -10.66 -2.02
N LYS A 50 -10.62 -10.76 -0.77
CA LYS A 50 -11.28 -11.52 0.30
C LYS A 50 -12.67 -10.97 0.62
N ASP A 51 -12.82 -9.65 0.77
CA ASP A 51 -14.11 -9.02 1.02
C ASP A 51 -15.10 -9.27 -0.14
N ASN A 52 -14.63 -9.20 -1.39
CA ASN A 52 -15.46 -9.46 -2.57
C ASN A 52 -15.85 -10.94 -2.69
N ALA A 53 -14.94 -11.87 -2.37
CA ALA A 53 -15.24 -13.30 -2.35
C ALA A 53 -16.28 -13.64 -1.27
N ALA A 54 -16.10 -13.13 -0.04
CA ALA A 54 -17.05 -13.32 1.05
C ALA A 54 -18.43 -12.74 0.73
N LYS A 55 -18.49 -11.62 -0.01
CA LYS A 55 -19.76 -11.02 -0.45
C LYS A 55 -20.47 -11.85 -1.52
N ASN A 56 -19.74 -12.66 -2.29
CA ASN A 56 -20.30 -13.48 -3.37
C ASN A 56 -20.79 -14.85 -2.87
N GLU A 57 -20.27 -15.37 -1.76
CA GLU A 57 -20.74 -16.62 -1.14
C GLU A 57 -22.05 -16.47 -0.34
N ILE A 58 -22.46 -15.24 0.00
CA ILE A 58 -23.71 -14.96 0.73
C ILE A 58 -24.89 -14.71 -0.24
N ARG A 59 -24.65 -14.71 -1.56
CA ARG A 59 -25.68 -14.59 -2.61
C ARG A 59 -26.00 -15.94 -3.21
#